data_AF-A0A836RIM6-F1
#
_entry.id   AF-A0A836RIM6-F1
#
_cell.length_a   1.000
_cell.length_b   1.000
_cell.length_c   1.000
_cell.angle_alpha   90.00
_cell.angle_beta   90.00
_cell.angle_gamma   90.00
#
_symmetry.space_group_name_H-M   'P 1'
#
loop_
_entity.id
_entity.type
_entity.pdbx_description
1 polymer ?
#
loop_
_entity_poly.entity_id
_entity_poly.type
_entity_poly.pdbx_seq_one_letter_code
_entity_poly.pdbx_strand_id
1 'polypeptide(L)'
;LARTLLEAAGAKVERPDGSVSFSLRDADGFVPLEGIIDREAEIQRKQKEADKLRKFIAGHEKKLANPQFVEKAPPEIVNNVRETLEGLKGQLQSVEEALAGLRQD
;
A
#
# COMPACT_ATOMS: atom_id res chain seq x y z
N LEU A 1 19.27 -16.08 12.08
CA LEU A 1 18.20 -16.99 11.62
C LEU A 1 17.05 -16.88 12.61
N ALA A 2 15.84 -16.54 12.14
CA ALA A 2 14.65 -16.67 12.97
C ALA A 2 14.43 -18.16 13.29
N ARG A 3 14.19 -18.49 14.56
CA ARG A 3 13.83 -19.87 14.95
C ARG A 3 12.32 -20.00 14.82
N THR A 4 11.87 -20.95 14.01
CA THR A 4 10.44 -21.28 13.86
C THR A 4 10.19 -22.72 14.30
N LEU A 5 8.93 -23.05 14.58
CA LEU A 5 8.46 -24.38 14.95
C LEU A 5 7.72 -25.00 13.77
N LEU A 6 7.99 -26.28 13.50
CA LEU A 6 7.22 -27.05 12.54
C LEU A 6 5.88 -27.41 13.16
N GLU A 7 4.80 -26.90 12.59
CA GLU A 7 3.44 -27.16 13.08
C GLU A 7 2.85 -28.44 12.47
N ALA A 8 3.04 -28.67 11.16
CA ALA A 8 2.56 -29.87 10.47
C ALA A 8 3.43 -30.21 9.25
N ALA A 9 3.47 -31.50 8.88
CA ALA A 9 4.12 -32.00 7.66
C ALA A 9 3.41 -33.24 7.10
N GLY A 10 3.38 -33.38 5.78
CA GLY A 10 2.85 -34.56 5.07
C GLY A 10 1.87 -34.22 3.95
N ALA A 11 1.47 -35.24 3.18
CA ALA A 11 0.64 -35.09 1.97
C ALA A 11 -0.79 -34.56 2.20
N LYS A 12 -1.21 -34.37 3.45
CA LYS A 12 -2.53 -33.85 3.83
C LYS A 12 -2.48 -32.43 4.40
N VAL A 13 -1.31 -31.79 4.38
CA VAL A 13 -1.17 -30.41 4.83
C VAL A 13 -1.82 -29.51 3.78
N GLU A 14 -2.86 -28.81 4.19
CA GLU A 14 -3.48 -27.74 3.42
C GLU A 14 -2.84 -26.40 3.78
N ARG A 15 -2.89 -25.44 2.85
CA ARG A 15 -2.35 -24.11 3.06
C ARG A 15 -3.18 -23.38 4.15
N PRO A 16 -2.58 -22.96 5.27
CA PRO A 16 -3.28 -22.14 6.25
C PRO A 16 -3.63 -20.76 5.67
N ASP A 17 -4.73 -20.18 6.12
CA ASP A 17 -5.11 -18.81 5.74
C ASP A 17 -4.03 -17.80 6.16
N GLY A 18 -3.84 -16.74 5.36
CA GLY A 18 -2.85 -15.71 5.66
C GLY A 18 -1.38 -16.20 5.69
N SER A 19 -1.06 -17.33 5.05
CA SER A 19 0.29 -17.88 4.97
C SER A 19 1.05 -17.49 3.70
N VAL A 20 2.37 -17.37 3.79
CA VAL A 20 3.26 -17.29 2.61
C VAL A 20 3.70 -18.69 2.21
N SER A 21 3.60 -19.01 0.92
CA SER A 21 4.09 -20.27 0.36
C SER A 21 5.50 -20.11 -0.21
N PHE A 22 6.32 -21.15 -0.10
CA PHE A 22 7.59 -21.27 -0.79
C PHE A 22 7.81 -22.71 -1.26
N SER A 23 8.54 -22.87 -2.35
CA SER A 23 8.91 -24.18 -2.89
C SER A 23 10.39 -24.44 -2.71
N LEU A 24 10.70 -25.64 -2.23
CA LEU A 24 12.04 -26.23 -2.23
C LEU A 24 12.08 -27.32 -3.30
N ARG A 25 13.27 -27.89 -3.54
CA ARG A 25 13.46 -28.92 -4.56
C ARG A 25 12.55 -30.14 -4.37
N ASP A 26 12.34 -30.54 -3.11
CA ASP A 26 11.68 -31.80 -2.74
C ASP A 26 10.46 -31.59 -1.83
N ALA A 27 10.04 -30.34 -1.59
CA ALA A 27 8.92 -30.02 -0.71
C ALA A 27 8.37 -28.61 -0.98
N ASP A 28 7.08 -28.43 -0.74
CA ASP A 28 6.46 -27.12 -0.58
C ASP A 28 6.27 -26.81 0.91
N GLY A 29 6.40 -25.54 1.28
CA GLY A 29 6.25 -25.07 2.65
C GLY A 29 5.33 -23.85 2.73
N PHE A 30 4.66 -23.73 3.88
CA PHE A 30 3.82 -22.59 4.22
C PHE A 30 4.31 -21.99 5.53
N VAL A 31 4.35 -20.66 5.62
CA VAL A 31 4.60 -19.93 6.86
C VAL A 31 3.34 -19.14 7.19
N PRO A 32 2.52 -19.59 8.17
CA PRO A 32 1.41 -18.79 8.68
C PRO A 32 1.94 -17.46 9.21
N LEU A 33 1.35 -16.36 8.75
CA LEU A 33 1.67 -15.02 9.25
C LEU A 33 0.66 -14.53 10.29
N GLU A 34 -0.36 -15.33 10.62
CA GLU A 34 -1.31 -15.02 11.68
C GLU A 34 -0.57 -14.72 12.99
N GLY A 35 -0.84 -13.54 13.56
CA GLY A 35 -0.17 -13.03 14.76
C GLY A 35 1.18 -12.33 14.52
N ILE A 36 1.76 -12.37 13.32
CA ILE A 36 2.96 -11.61 12.95
C ILE A 36 2.59 -10.26 12.31
N ILE A 37 1.47 -10.21 11.57
CA ILE A 37 0.92 -8.99 10.99
C ILE A 37 -0.49 -8.75 11.54
N ASP A 38 -0.67 -7.68 12.31
CA ASP A 38 -2.00 -7.17 12.65
C ASP A 38 -2.59 -6.51 11.40
N ARG A 39 -3.35 -7.29 10.64
CA ARG A 39 -3.95 -6.88 9.37
C ARG A 39 -4.89 -5.69 9.55
N GLU A 40 -5.68 -5.68 10.62
CA GLU A 40 -6.61 -4.59 10.89
C GLU A 40 -5.83 -3.30 11.21
N ALA A 41 -4.76 -3.39 11.99
CA ALA A 41 -3.87 -2.26 12.23
C ALA A 41 -3.18 -1.77 10.94
N GLU A 42 -2.73 -2.67 10.06
CA GLU A 42 -2.11 -2.32 8.78
C GLU A 42 -3.11 -1.67 7.81
N ILE A 43 -4.34 -2.17 7.73
CA ILE A 43 -5.42 -1.56 6.96
C ILE A 43 -5.70 -0.16 7.51
N GLN A 44 -5.83 0.01 8.82
CA GLN A 44 -6.07 1.32 9.42
C GLN A 44 -4.92 2.29 9.20
N ARG A 45 -3.66 1.83 9.29
CA ARG A 45 -2.47 2.64 9.04
C ARG A 45 -2.44 3.14 7.59
N LYS A 46 -2.64 2.23 6.63
CA LYS A 46 -2.66 2.58 5.20
C LYS A 46 -3.87 3.43 4.82
N GLN A 47 -5.04 3.20 5.43
CA GLN A 47 -6.22 4.05 5.19
C GLN A 47 -5.95 5.50 5.67
N LYS A 48 -5.33 5.66 6.85
CA LYS A 48 -4.90 6.99 7.34
C LYS A 48 -3.87 7.65 6.41
N GLU A 49 -2.96 6.88 5.83
CA GLU A 49 -2.00 7.35 4.84
C GLU A 49 -2.70 7.82 3.55
N ALA A 50 -3.59 7.00 3.00
CA ALA A 50 -4.41 7.35 1.83
C ALA A 50 -5.23 8.63 2.07
N ASP A 51 -5.85 8.77 3.24
CA ASP A 51 -6.64 9.96 3.58
C ASP A 51 -5.79 11.23 3.69
N LYS A 52 -4.54 11.12 4.16
CA LYS A 52 -3.59 12.25 4.15
C LYS A 52 -3.22 12.64 2.73
N LEU A 53 -2.89 11.67 1.89
CA LEU A 53 -2.56 11.90 0.47
C LEU A 53 -3.72 12.56 -0.28
N ARG A 54 -4.95 12.06 -0.10
CA ARG A 54 -6.17 12.66 -0.67
C ARG A 54 -6.35 14.12 -0.27
N LYS A 55 -6.10 14.48 1.00
CA LYS A 55 -6.16 15.87 1.46
C LYS A 55 -5.10 16.74 0.79
N PHE A 56 -3.88 16.25 0.61
CA PHE A 56 -2.83 16.99 -0.09
C PHE A 56 -3.17 17.18 -1.57
N ILE A 57 -3.63 16.12 -2.24
CA ILE A 57 -4.11 16.15 -3.63
C ILE A 57 -5.19 17.21 -3.79
N ALA A 58 -6.24 17.18 -2.96
CA ALA A 58 -7.34 18.14 -3.00
C ALA A 58 -6.85 19.59 -2.84
N GLY A 59 -5.84 19.82 -1.99
CA GLY A 59 -5.22 21.14 -1.84
C GLY A 59 -4.52 21.62 -3.11
N HIS A 60 -3.77 20.74 -3.79
CA HIS A 60 -3.07 21.06 -5.04
C HIS A 60 -4.04 21.25 -6.21
N GLU A 61 -5.05 20.38 -6.32
CA GLU A 61 -6.11 20.50 -7.32
C GLU A 61 -6.87 21.81 -7.16
N LYS A 62 -7.24 22.19 -5.92
CA LYS A 62 -7.88 23.49 -5.66
C LYS A 62 -6.99 24.67 -6.05
N LYS A 63 -5.68 24.56 -5.82
CA LYS A 63 -4.71 25.59 -6.19
C LYS A 63 -4.62 25.75 -7.72
N LEU A 64 -4.56 24.64 -8.45
CA LEU A 64 -4.51 24.62 -9.92
C LEU A 64 -5.86 24.96 -10.59
N ALA A 65 -6.98 24.71 -9.91
CA ALA A 65 -8.30 25.11 -10.38
C ALA A 65 -8.56 26.61 -10.23
N ASN A 66 -7.75 27.33 -9.45
CA ASN A 66 -7.87 28.78 -9.29
C ASN A 66 -7.19 29.51 -10.46
N PRO A 67 -7.94 30.17 -11.37
CA PRO A 67 -7.37 30.86 -12.53
C PRO A 67 -6.40 31.96 -12.11
N GLN A 68 -6.66 32.64 -10.99
CA GLN A 68 -5.78 33.69 -10.49
C GLN A 68 -4.41 33.15 -10.10
N PHE A 69 -4.31 31.91 -9.63
CA PHE A 69 -3.03 31.28 -9.34
C PHE A 69 -2.31 30.89 -10.64
N VAL A 70 -3.02 30.26 -11.57
CA VAL A 70 -2.44 29.79 -12.84
C VAL A 70 -1.95 30.94 -13.71
N GLU A 71 -2.67 32.08 -13.70
CA GLU A 71 -2.34 33.25 -14.53
C GLU A 71 -1.28 34.16 -13.90
N LYS A 72 -1.26 34.29 -12.56
CA LYS A 72 -0.38 35.24 -11.87
C LYS A 72 0.90 34.62 -11.31
N ALA A 73 0.92 33.31 -11.06
CA ALA A 73 2.11 32.66 -10.55
C ALA A 73 3.14 32.44 -11.69
N PRO A 74 4.45 32.46 -11.39
CA PRO A 74 5.48 32.11 -12.36
C PRO A 74 5.21 30.71 -12.95
N PRO A 75 5.45 30.49 -14.26
CA PRO A 75 5.20 29.19 -14.90
C PRO A 75 5.89 28.02 -14.21
N GLU A 76 7.12 28.23 -13.72
CA GLU A 76 7.88 27.24 -12.95
C GLU A 76 7.13 26.78 -11.69
N ILE A 77 6.50 27.71 -10.97
CA ILE A 77 5.73 27.40 -9.76
C ILE A 77 4.46 26.61 -10.10
N VAL A 78 3.78 26.96 -11.20
CA VAL A 78 2.60 26.22 -11.67
C VAL A 78 2.98 24.80 -12.08
N ASN A 79 4.10 24.64 -12.81
CA ASN A 79 4.61 23.35 -13.25
C ASN A 79 5.02 22.48 -12.05
N ASN A 80 5.76 23.03 -11.08
CA ASN A 80 6.13 22.30 -9.86
C ASN A 80 4.90 21.80 -9.09
N VAL A 81 3.83 22.59 -9.02
CA VAL A 81 2.57 22.16 -8.38
C VAL A 81 1.88 21.03 -9.17
N ARG A 82 1.93 21.06 -10.50
CA ARG A 82 1.41 19.98 -11.37
C ARG A 82 2.22 18.69 -11.21
N GLU A 83 3.54 18.77 -11.23
CA GLU A 83 4.42 17.61 -11.03
C GLU A 83 4.25 17.01 -9.64
N THR A 84 4.16 17.86 -8.61
CA THR A 84 3.88 17.40 -7.24
C THR A 84 2.53 16.69 -7.17
N LEU A 85 1.50 17.23 -7.83
CA LEU A 85 0.17 16.61 -7.87
C LEU A 85 0.22 15.22 -8.52
N GLU A 86 0.89 15.07 -9.66
CA GLU A 86 1.08 13.78 -10.33
C GLU A 86 1.80 12.76 -9.43
N GLY A 87 2.88 13.18 -8.77
CA GLY A 87 3.60 12.33 -7.81
C GLY A 87 2.72 11.88 -6.64
N LEU A 88 1.93 12.79 -6.07
CA LEU A 88 0.98 12.46 -4.99
C LEU A 88 -0.10 11.49 -5.46
N LYS A 89 -0.61 11.62 -6.69
CA LYS A 89 -1.59 10.70 -7.27
C LYS A 89 -1.00 9.30 -7.46
N GLY A 90 0.22 9.20 -7.98
CA GLY A 90 0.93 7.92 -8.08
C GLY A 90 1.13 7.24 -6.73
N GLN A 91 1.54 8.00 -5.70
CA GLN A 91 1.66 7.48 -4.34
C GLN A 91 0.33 6.99 -3.77
N LEU A 92 -0.76 7.75 -3.96
CA LEU A 92 -2.09 7.35 -3.51
C LEU A 92 -2.51 6.03 -4.18
N GLN A 93 -2.30 5.90 -5.48
CA GLN A 93 -2.63 4.68 -6.22
C GLN A 93 -1.88 3.47 -5.65
N SER A 94 -0.57 3.57 -5.42
CA SER A 94 0.20 2.47 -4.83
C SER A 94 -0.27 2.08 -3.43
N VAL A 95 -0.70 3.06 -2.61
CA VAL A 95 -1.28 2.78 -1.27
C VAL A 95 -2.64 2.10 -1.39
N GLU A 96 -3.48 2.52 -2.33
CA GLU A 96 -4.80 1.94 -2.57
C GLU A 96 -4.72 0.50 -3.11
N GLU A 97 -3.77 0.22 -4.00
CA GLU A 97 -3.48 -1.14 -4.49
C GLU A 97 -3.02 -2.05 -3.34
N ALA A 98 -2.11 -1.57 -2.48
CA ALA A 98 -1.68 -2.33 -1.31
C ALA A 98 -2.82 -2.56 -0.30
N LEU A 99 -3.73 -1.60 -0.13
CA LEU A 99 -4.94 -1.76 0.68
C LEU A 99 -5.90 -2.80 0.09
N ALA A 100 -6.05 -2.83 -1.23
CA ALA A 100 -6.90 -3.81 -1.90
C ALA A 100 -6.37 -5.23 -1.70
N GLY A 101 -5.05 -5.44 -1.86
CA GLY A 101 -4.43 -6.75 -1.61
C GLY A 101 -4.68 -7.24 -0.18
N LEU A 102 -4.47 -6.37 0.82
CA LEU A 102 -4.71 -6.72 2.24
C LEU A 102 -6.17 -7.03 2.58
N ARG A 103 -7.14 -6.61 1.76
CA ARG A 103 -8.58 -6.88 1.95
C ARG A 103 -9.07 -8.12 1.19
N GLN A 104 -8.29 -8.60 0.21
CA GLN A 104 -8.65 -9.75 -0.63
C GLN A 104 -8.05 -11.08 -0.14
N ASP A 105 -6.90 -11.01 0.55
CA ASP A 105 -6.30 -12.13 1.28
C ASP A 105 -6.96 -12.32 2.66
#